data_AF-G0UAW1-F1
#
_entry.id   AF-G0UAW1-F1
#
_cell.length_a   1.000
_cell.length_b   1.000
_cell.length_c   1.000
_cell.angle_alpha   90.00
_cell.angle_beta   90.00
_cell.angle_gamma   90.00
#
_symmetry.space_group_name_H-M   'P 1'
#
loop_
_entity.id
_entity.type
_entity.pdbx_description
1 polymer ?
#
loop_
_entity_poly.entity_id
_entity_poly.type
_entity_poly.pdbx_seq_one_letter_code
_entity_poly.pdbx_strand_id
1 'polypeptide(L)'
;MWCLGIMSRSLSLVVKGQSTRVRAERHEQSRPWSVLGATGTTSQSVPRPSSHPQATLSATSHSCASTPVSCSLESKCPVLEGPLPAEVREMIYAACAGEDAEVAERHARRLISTNRRVRVYRAELQSAVEETGDVTRLIQQGRAVESALRAELCELDKRMEELMRERQVCDFQLKQQQADQERKEAKLREANERVKVLRETIENITNETLSAHMLLKKLIPNLHVDNYVS
;
A
#
# COMPACT_ATOMS: atom_id res chain seq x y z
N MET A 1 37.55 -32.63 19.45
CA MET A 1 38.41 -31.58 18.83
C MET A 1 37.51 -30.46 18.37
N TRP A 2 37.59 -29.29 19.02
CA TRP A 2 36.76 -28.11 18.72
C TRP A 2 37.71 -26.98 18.31
N CYS A 3 37.58 -26.48 17.09
CA CYS A 3 38.20 -25.22 16.65
C CYS A 3 37.08 -24.18 16.51
N LEU A 4 37.00 -23.27 17.48
CA LEU A 4 36.20 -22.05 17.40
C LEU A 4 37.12 -20.92 16.89
N GLY A 5 36.95 -20.53 15.64
CA GLY A 5 37.53 -19.32 15.07
C GLY A 5 36.56 -18.16 15.22
N ILE A 6 36.86 -17.24 16.15
CA ILE A 6 36.12 -15.98 16.31
C ILE A 6 36.85 -14.93 15.46
N MET A 7 36.29 -14.59 14.30
CA MET A 7 36.71 -13.43 13.52
C MET A 7 36.07 -12.17 14.11
N SER A 8 36.92 -11.32 14.68
CA SER A 8 36.61 -9.95 15.08
C SER A 8 36.52 -9.07 13.84
N ARG A 9 35.38 -8.40 13.62
CA ARG A 9 35.24 -7.32 12.62
C ARG A 9 34.75 -6.06 13.31
N SER A 10 35.63 -5.07 13.39
CA SER A 10 35.34 -3.71 13.81
C SER A 10 34.43 -3.00 12.81
N LEU A 11 33.35 -2.41 13.30
CA LEU A 11 32.49 -1.48 12.56
C LEU A 11 32.90 -0.05 12.92
N SER A 12 33.27 0.74 11.92
CA SER A 12 33.49 2.18 12.04
C SER A 12 32.21 2.93 11.66
N LEU A 13 31.63 3.65 12.61
CA LEU A 13 30.47 4.53 12.44
C LEU A 13 30.97 5.96 12.12
N VAL A 14 30.64 6.47 10.93
CA VAL A 14 30.87 7.87 10.55
C VAL A 14 29.56 8.64 10.73
N VAL A 15 29.54 9.53 11.72
CA VAL A 15 28.48 10.54 11.93
C VAL A 15 28.88 11.80 11.17
N LYS A 16 28.06 12.24 10.21
CA LYS A 16 28.20 13.54 9.54
C LYS A 16 26.93 14.35 9.75
N GLY A 17 27.02 15.35 10.63
CA GLY A 17 26.01 16.38 10.83
C GLY A 17 26.46 17.71 10.22
N GLN A 18 25.59 18.32 9.41
CA GLN A 18 25.55 19.75 9.03
C GLN A 18 24.06 20.03 8.73
N SER A 19 23.29 20.75 9.55
CA SER A 19 23.29 22.18 9.92
C SER A 19 22.69 23.14 8.87
N THR A 20 21.57 23.76 9.30
CA THR A 20 20.87 24.98 8.85
C THR A 20 19.93 24.94 7.62
N ARG A 21 18.62 25.20 7.89
CA ARG A 21 17.96 26.46 7.51
C ARG A 21 16.64 26.67 8.27
N VAL A 22 16.51 27.89 8.78
CA VAL A 22 15.35 28.53 9.43
C VAL A 22 14.44 29.16 8.36
N ARG A 23 13.19 29.49 8.75
CA ARG A 23 12.07 30.23 8.10
C ARG A 23 10.95 29.31 7.57
N ALA A 24 9.66 29.57 7.73
CA ALA A 24 8.92 30.72 8.28
C ALA A 24 7.52 30.25 8.75
N GLU A 25 6.91 31.08 9.57
CA GLU A 25 5.55 31.01 10.12
C GLU A 25 4.44 30.72 9.08
N ARG A 26 3.40 30.00 9.50
CA ARG A 26 2.01 30.42 9.29
C ARG A 26 1.04 29.73 10.26
N HIS A 27 0.33 30.58 10.99
CA HIS A 27 -0.88 30.30 11.75
C HIS A 27 -2.05 29.99 10.81
N GLU A 28 -2.80 28.92 11.08
CA GLU A 28 -4.21 28.72 10.68
C GLU A 28 -4.76 27.57 11.55
N GLN A 29 -5.35 27.85 12.71
CA GLN A 29 -6.82 27.85 12.90
C GLN A 29 -7.56 26.85 12.00
N SER A 30 -7.89 25.67 12.55
CA SER A 30 -9.12 24.95 12.16
C SER A 30 -9.60 24.00 13.25
N ARG A 31 -10.93 23.91 13.30
CA ARG A 31 -11.84 23.46 14.37
C ARG A 31 -11.80 21.94 14.63
N PRO A 32 -12.17 21.47 15.83
CA PRO A 32 -12.50 20.07 16.05
C PRO A 32 -13.90 19.75 15.50
N TRP A 33 -13.99 18.73 14.64
CA TRP A 33 -15.25 18.15 14.21
C TRP A 33 -15.71 17.11 15.23
N SER A 34 -16.87 17.32 15.80
CA SER A 34 -17.62 16.31 16.54
C SER A 34 -18.16 15.27 15.56
N VAL A 35 -17.85 13.98 15.78
CA VAL A 35 -18.51 12.88 15.07
C VAL A 35 -19.31 12.08 16.09
N LEU A 36 -20.63 12.22 15.97
CA LEU A 36 -21.64 11.34 16.55
C LEU A 36 -21.89 10.17 15.60
N GLY A 37 -22.01 8.97 16.16
CA GLY A 37 -22.89 7.92 15.65
C GLY A 37 -22.26 6.86 14.75
N ALA A 38 -22.19 5.63 15.26
CA ALA A 38 -22.34 4.43 14.44
C ALA A 38 -23.02 3.33 15.27
N THR A 39 -24.30 3.10 14.97
CA THR A 39 -25.09 1.95 15.36
C THR A 39 -24.61 0.71 14.61
N GLY A 40 -24.44 -0.41 15.32
CA GLY A 40 -24.18 -1.72 14.73
C GLY A 40 -25.47 -2.52 14.48
N THR A 41 -25.49 -3.31 13.42
CA THR A 41 -26.17 -4.62 13.22
C THR A 41 -25.95 -5.01 11.74
N THR A 42 -25.13 -6.00 11.39
CA THR A 42 -25.34 -7.47 11.44
C THR A 42 -26.23 -8.01 10.31
N SER A 43 -25.61 -8.90 9.52
CA SER A 43 -26.12 -10.16 8.94
C SER A 43 -26.08 -10.35 7.43
N GLN A 44 -25.33 -11.40 7.10
CA GLN A 44 -25.19 -12.15 5.86
C GLN A 44 -26.50 -12.84 5.44
N SER A 45 -26.66 -13.09 4.13
CA SER A 45 -26.69 -14.46 3.58
C SER A 45 -26.99 -14.48 2.07
N VAL A 46 -26.34 -15.42 1.38
CA VAL A 46 -26.44 -15.84 -0.04
C VAL A 46 -26.46 -17.39 0.05
N PRO A 47 -27.25 -18.16 -0.74
CA PRO A 47 -26.77 -18.72 -2.03
C PRO A 47 -27.79 -19.14 -3.15
N ARG A 48 -27.36 -18.96 -4.43
CA ARG A 48 -27.30 -19.88 -5.63
C ARG A 48 -28.43 -20.91 -5.96
N PRO A 49 -28.41 -21.66 -7.10
CA PRO A 49 -28.19 -21.39 -8.55
C PRO A 49 -29.17 -22.15 -9.50
N SER A 50 -29.12 -21.91 -10.84
CA SER A 50 -29.40 -22.86 -11.97
C SER A 50 -29.61 -22.05 -13.27
N SER A 51 -29.39 -22.47 -14.52
CA SER A 51 -28.54 -23.46 -15.23
C SER A 51 -28.66 -23.14 -16.75
N HIS A 52 -27.63 -23.50 -17.53
CA HIS A 52 -27.36 -23.38 -19.00
C HIS A 52 -28.50 -23.80 -19.99
N PRO A 53 -28.38 -23.76 -21.37
CA PRO A 53 -27.22 -23.53 -22.28
C PRO A 53 -27.43 -22.74 -23.63
N GLN A 54 -26.28 -22.44 -24.28
CA GLN A 54 -25.90 -22.42 -25.73
C GLN A 54 -26.77 -21.87 -26.87
N ALA A 55 -26.14 -21.02 -27.72
CA ALA A 55 -26.04 -21.12 -29.20
C ALA A 55 -25.00 -20.09 -29.70
N THR A 56 -23.76 -20.49 -30.06
CA THR A 56 -23.23 -20.61 -31.44
C THR A 56 -23.94 -19.83 -32.55
N LEU A 57 -23.18 -19.02 -33.30
CA LEU A 57 -23.15 -18.77 -34.76
C LEU A 57 -22.29 -17.51 -35.00
N SER A 58 -21.03 -17.68 -35.45
CA SER A 58 -20.58 -17.58 -36.84
C SER A 58 -20.20 -16.16 -37.27
N ALA A 59 -18.90 -15.98 -37.46
CA ALA A 59 -18.28 -14.82 -38.07
C ALA A 59 -18.59 -14.77 -39.58
N THR A 60 -18.93 -13.58 -40.09
CA THR A 60 -18.74 -13.25 -41.50
C THR A 60 -18.31 -11.79 -41.58
N SER A 61 -17.11 -11.61 -42.11
CA SER A 61 -16.43 -10.36 -42.38
C SER A 61 -17.10 -9.61 -43.53
N HIS A 62 -17.40 -8.32 -43.33
CA HIS A 62 -17.38 -7.34 -44.42
C HIS A 62 -16.71 -6.05 -43.96
N SER A 63 -15.48 -5.90 -44.44
CA SER A 63 -14.77 -4.63 -44.61
C SER A 63 -15.59 -3.71 -45.52
N CYS A 64 -15.83 -2.47 -45.10
CA CYS A 64 -16.07 -1.34 -45.98
C CYS A 64 -15.54 -0.08 -45.27
N ALA A 65 -14.43 0.43 -45.80
CA ALA A 65 -13.95 1.77 -45.52
C ALA A 65 -15.03 2.80 -45.89
N SER A 66 -15.23 3.81 -45.05
CA SER A 66 -15.75 5.11 -45.46
C SER A 66 -15.37 6.17 -44.43
N THR A 67 -14.71 7.19 -44.96
CA THR A 67 -14.26 8.46 -44.40
C THR A 67 -15.34 9.27 -43.67
N PRO A 68 -14.96 10.23 -42.81
CA PRO A 68 -15.89 10.97 -41.98
C PRO A 68 -16.59 12.04 -42.80
N VAL A 69 -17.92 12.00 -42.83
CA VAL A 69 -18.71 13.15 -43.30
C VAL A 69 -19.33 13.79 -42.07
N SER A 70 -18.72 14.91 -41.70
CA SER A 70 -19.32 15.92 -40.83
C SER A 70 -20.65 16.35 -41.46
N CYS A 71 -21.76 15.95 -40.85
CA CYS A 71 -23.06 16.56 -41.11
C CYS A 71 -23.61 17.03 -39.76
N SER A 72 -23.18 18.25 -39.43
CA SER A 72 -24.00 19.17 -38.64
C SER A 72 -25.34 19.30 -39.34
N LEU A 73 -26.35 18.58 -38.84
CA LEU A 73 -27.74 18.85 -39.15
C LEU A 73 -28.41 19.24 -37.85
N GLU A 74 -28.47 20.55 -37.69
CA GLU A 74 -29.37 21.27 -36.82
C GLU A 74 -30.68 20.48 -36.65
N SER A 75 -30.88 19.98 -35.44
CA SER A 75 -32.14 19.46 -34.95
C SER A 75 -33.16 20.59 -34.89
N LYS A 76 -33.64 21.02 -36.06
CA LYS A 76 -34.92 21.73 -36.19
C LYS A 76 -35.98 20.66 -36.16
N CYS A 77 -36.50 20.39 -34.97
CA CYS A 77 -37.71 19.61 -34.80
C CYS A 77 -38.86 20.41 -35.43
N PRO A 78 -39.40 20.05 -36.61
CA PRO A 78 -40.58 20.74 -37.09
C PRO A 78 -41.77 20.12 -36.34
N VAL A 79 -42.53 20.99 -35.71
CA VAL A 79 -43.93 20.78 -35.36
C VAL A 79 -44.61 20.10 -36.55
N LEU A 80 -44.98 18.82 -36.42
CA LEU A 80 -45.44 18.00 -37.55
C LEU A 80 -46.86 17.49 -37.31
N GLU A 81 -47.78 18.45 -37.37
CA GLU A 81 -49.11 18.26 -37.94
C GLU A 81 -49.11 18.85 -39.38
N GLY A 82 -48.13 18.47 -40.19
CA GLY A 82 -48.08 18.83 -41.61
C GLY A 82 -48.84 17.81 -42.48
N PRO A 83 -49.30 18.19 -43.68
CA PRO A 83 -49.92 17.26 -44.61
C PRO A 83 -48.91 16.19 -45.07
N LEU A 84 -49.39 15.00 -45.46
CA LEU A 84 -48.54 13.96 -46.05
C LEU A 84 -47.74 14.51 -47.24
N PRO A 85 -46.55 13.95 -47.52
CA PRO A 85 -45.82 14.23 -48.76
C PRO A 85 -46.73 14.08 -49.99
N ALA A 86 -46.61 15.01 -50.95
CA ALA A 86 -47.53 15.10 -52.08
C ALA A 86 -47.55 13.80 -52.89
N GLU A 87 -46.39 13.18 -53.07
CA GLU A 87 -46.20 11.93 -53.79
C GLU A 87 -46.98 10.78 -53.13
N VAL A 88 -46.98 10.73 -51.80
CA VAL A 88 -47.70 9.71 -51.03
C VAL A 88 -49.20 9.94 -51.09
N ARG A 89 -49.65 11.20 -51.05
CA ARG A 89 -51.08 11.52 -51.23
C ARG A 89 -51.56 11.15 -52.62
N GLU A 90 -50.81 11.52 -53.67
CA GLU A 90 -51.16 11.19 -55.06
C GLU A 90 -51.29 9.68 -55.27
N MET A 91 -50.38 8.87 -54.71
CA MET A 91 -50.50 7.41 -54.77
C MET A 91 -51.77 6.90 -54.06
N ILE A 92 -52.13 7.47 -52.90
CA ILE A 92 -53.32 7.06 -52.15
C ILE A 92 -54.60 7.43 -52.90
N TYR A 93 -54.71 8.64 -53.43
CA TYR A 93 -55.89 9.11 -54.18
C TYR A 93 -55.96 8.56 -55.61
N ALA A 94 -54.87 8.02 -56.15
CA ALA A 94 -54.89 7.25 -57.39
C ALA A 94 -55.35 5.79 -57.19
N ALA A 95 -55.10 5.21 -56.00
CA ALA A 95 -55.45 3.82 -55.68
C ALA A 95 -56.80 3.66 -54.98
N CYS A 96 -57.21 4.67 -54.20
CA CYS A 96 -58.45 4.69 -53.41
C CYS A 96 -59.26 5.96 -53.76
N ALA A 97 -60.59 5.90 -53.65
CA ALA A 97 -61.47 7.05 -53.88
C ALA A 97 -62.38 7.30 -52.67
N GLY A 98 -62.81 8.56 -52.48
CA GLY A 98 -63.76 8.92 -51.42
C GLY A 98 -63.20 8.73 -50.01
N GLU A 99 -64.02 8.22 -49.09
CA GLU A 99 -63.69 8.06 -47.66
C GLU A 99 -62.50 7.11 -47.41
N ASP A 100 -62.32 6.09 -48.26
CA ASP A 100 -61.23 5.12 -48.14
C ASP A 100 -59.85 5.76 -48.35
N ALA A 101 -59.75 6.75 -49.24
CA ALA A 101 -58.51 7.50 -49.47
C ALA A 101 -58.13 8.35 -48.25
N GLU A 102 -59.12 8.97 -47.59
CA GLU A 102 -58.88 9.76 -46.37
C GLU A 102 -58.47 8.87 -45.17
N VAL A 103 -59.07 7.68 -45.05
CA VAL A 103 -58.68 6.68 -44.06
C VAL A 103 -57.23 6.23 -44.31
N ALA A 104 -56.89 5.89 -45.56
CA ALA A 104 -55.55 5.49 -45.95
C ALA A 104 -54.51 6.60 -45.68
N GLU A 105 -54.82 7.86 -45.98
CA GLU A 105 -53.98 9.01 -45.63
C GLU A 105 -53.77 9.12 -44.11
N ARG A 106 -54.83 9.02 -43.29
CA ARG A 106 -54.69 9.04 -41.84
C ARG A 106 -53.79 7.91 -41.33
N HIS A 107 -53.91 6.71 -41.88
CA HIS A 107 -53.05 5.58 -41.52
C HIS A 107 -51.60 5.80 -41.95
N ALA A 108 -51.37 6.29 -43.17
CA ALA A 108 -50.02 6.62 -43.65
C ALA A 108 -49.34 7.67 -42.76
N ARG A 109 -50.05 8.73 -42.33
CA ARG A 109 -49.51 9.73 -41.38
C ARG A 109 -49.11 9.09 -40.06
N ARG A 110 -49.99 8.25 -39.49
CA ARG A 110 -49.72 7.52 -38.24
C ARG A 110 -48.51 6.60 -38.38
N LEU A 111 -48.39 5.88 -39.50
CA LEU A 111 -47.27 4.98 -39.76
C LEU A 111 -45.95 5.74 -39.87
N ILE A 112 -45.90 6.85 -40.61
CA ILE A 112 -44.69 7.67 -40.76
C ILE A 112 -44.27 8.25 -39.40
N SER A 113 -45.21 8.81 -38.65
CA SER A 113 -44.95 9.34 -37.29
C SER A 113 -44.44 8.26 -36.35
N THR A 114 -45.08 7.08 -36.35
CA THR A 114 -44.67 5.94 -35.52
C THR A 114 -43.29 5.44 -35.93
N ASN A 115 -43.01 5.29 -37.22
CA ASN A 115 -41.72 4.82 -37.71
C ASN A 115 -40.59 5.78 -37.30
N ARG A 116 -40.81 7.10 -37.39
CA ARG A 116 -39.85 8.10 -36.92
C ARG A 116 -39.58 7.97 -35.41
N ARG A 117 -40.63 7.84 -34.58
CA ARG A 117 -40.47 7.65 -33.13
C ARG A 117 -39.69 6.37 -32.81
N VAL A 118 -40.00 5.27 -33.51
CA VAL A 118 -39.27 4.01 -33.37
C VAL A 118 -37.80 4.17 -33.74
N ARG A 119 -37.47 4.94 -34.79
CA ARG A 119 -36.07 5.24 -35.13
C ARG A 119 -35.36 6.00 -34.02
N VAL A 120 -36.00 7.00 -33.42
CA VAL A 120 -35.43 7.75 -32.28
C VAL A 120 -35.20 6.82 -31.09
N TYR A 121 -36.21 6.06 -30.68
CA TYR A 121 -36.07 5.13 -29.55
C TYR A 121 -35.01 4.05 -29.79
N ARG A 122 -34.81 3.60 -31.04
CA ARG A 122 -33.73 2.67 -31.37
C ARG A 122 -32.35 3.32 -31.22
N ALA A 123 -32.20 4.57 -31.63
CA ALA A 123 -30.95 5.31 -31.45
C ALA A 123 -30.66 5.58 -29.96
N GLU A 124 -31.66 6.00 -29.19
CA GLU A 124 -31.55 6.18 -27.74
C GLU A 124 -31.22 4.87 -27.02
N LEU A 125 -31.86 3.76 -27.42
CA LEU A 125 -31.54 2.43 -26.88
C LEU A 125 -30.09 2.05 -27.17
N GLN A 126 -29.61 2.30 -28.39
CA GLN A 126 -28.22 2.02 -28.74
C GLN A 126 -27.25 2.86 -27.89
N SER A 127 -27.51 4.16 -27.71
CA SER A 127 -26.73 5.04 -26.83
C SER A 127 -26.68 4.50 -25.39
N ALA A 128 -27.83 4.11 -24.84
CA ALA A 128 -27.92 3.56 -23.49
C ALA A 128 -27.15 2.22 -23.35
N VAL A 129 -27.15 1.38 -24.38
CA VAL A 129 -26.37 0.13 -24.39
C VAL A 129 -24.86 0.41 -24.40
N GLU A 130 -24.41 1.41 -25.16
CA GLU A 130 -23.00 1.81 -25.20
C GLU A 130 -22.57 2.38 -23.84
N GLU A 131 -23.36 3.29 -23.25
CA GLU A 131 -23.10 3.87 -21.93
C GLU A 131 -23.04 2.81 -20.82
N THR A 132 -23.97 1.85 -20.82
CA THR A 132 -23.93 0.74 -19.86
C THR A 132 -22.69 -0.14 -20.05
N GLY A 133 -22.22 -0.33 -21.28
CA GLY A 133 -20.97 -1.00 -21.59
C GLY A 133 -19.76 -0.27 -20.99
N ASP A 134 -19.70 1.05 -21.13
CA ASP A 134 -18.60 1.87 -20.61
C ASP A 134 -18.58 1.91 -19.08
N VAL A 135 -19.74 2.07 -18.44
CA VAL A 135 -19.87 1.99 -16.98
C VAL A 135 -19.44 0.60 -16.48
N THR A 136 -19.83 -0.47 -17.18
CA THR A 136 -19.41 -1.83 -16.81
C THR A 136 -17.89 -2.00 -16.88
N ARG A 137 -17.24 -1.46 -17.91
CA ARG A 137 -15.77 -1.48 -18.04
C ARG A 137 -15.09 -0.70 -16.92
N LEU A 138 -15.60 0.48 -16.58
CA LEU A 138 -15.08 1.28 -15.47
C LEU A 138 -15.21 0.54 -14.13
N ILE A 139 -16.35 -0.12 -13.88
CA ILE A 139 -16.54 -0.94 -12.68
C ILE A 139 -15.53 -2.11 -12.64
N GLN A 140 -15.30 -2.79 -13.77
CA GLN A 140 -14.32 -3.87 -13.86
C GLN A 140 -12.90 -3.39 -13.57
N GLN A 141 -12.50 -2.24 -14.13
CA GLN A 141 -11.22 -1.61 -13.82
C GLN A 141 -11.10 -1.23 -12.35
N GLY A 142 -12.14 -0.62 -11.78
CA GLY A 142 -12.18 -0.29 -10.36
C GLY A 142 -12.01 -1.53 -9.46
N ARG A 143 -12.69 -2.63 -9.78
CA ARG A 143 -12.52 -3.91 -9.07
C ARG A 143 -11.12 -4.49 -9.21
N ALA A 144 -10.50 -4.37 -10.39
CA ALA A 144 -9.13 -4.84 -10.60
C ALA A 144 -8.14 -4.04 -9.74
N VAL A 145 -8.25 -2.71 -9.72
CA VAL A 145 -7.44 -1.83 -8.88
C VAL A 145 -7.65 -2.14 -7.40
N GLU A 146 -8.90 -2.28 -6.96
CA GLU A 146 -9.23 -2.65 -5.58
C GLU A 146 -8.59 -3.99 -5.18
N SER A 147 -8.65 -5.00 -6.06
CA SER A 147 -8.03 -6.30 -5.81
C SER A 147 -6.51 -6.22 -5.70
N ALA A 148 -5.86 -5.42 -6.55
CA ALA A 148 -4.42 -5.20 -6.51
C ALA A 148 -4.01 -4.49 -5.22
N LEU A 149 -4.71 -3.41 -4.84
CA LEU A 149 -4.45 -2.69 -3.59
C LEU A 149 -4.62 -3.58 -2.36
N ARG A 150 -5.64 -4.45 -2.33
CA ARG A 150 -5.81 -5.41 -1.25
C ARG A 150 -4.66 -6.42 -1.17
N ALA A 151 -4.15 -6.88 -2.31
CA ALA A 151 -3.00 -7.77 -2.33
C ALA A 151 -1.75 -7.08 -1.77
N GLU A 152 -1.46 -5.85 -2.20
CA GLU A 152 -0.35 -5.04 -1.68
C GLU A 152 -0.46 -4.82 -0.16
N LEU A 153 -1.67 -4.51 0.35
CA LEU A 153 -1.88 -4.39 1.79
C LEU A 153 -1.56 -5.69 2.54
N CYS A 154 -2.01 -6.84 2.02
CA CYS A 154 -1.68 -8.14 2.61
C CYS A 154 -0.17 -8.45 2.58
N GLU A 155 0.56 -8.00 1.56
CA GLU A 155 2.01 -8.16 1.50
C GLU A 155 2.73 -7.26 2.50
N LEU A 156 2.29 -6.00 2.64
CA LEU A 156 2.82 -5.08 3.64
C LEU A 156 2.58 -5.58 5.07
N ASP A 157 1.41 -6.14 5.36
CA ASP A 157 1.10 -6.71 6.67
C ASP A 157 2.04 -7.88 6.98
N LYS A 158 2.26 -8.81 6.04
CA LYS A 158 3.22 -9.91 6.20
C LYS A 158 4.63 -9.38 6.46
N ARG A 159 5.06 -8.37 5.70
CA ARG A 159 6.39 -7.78 5.87
C ARG A 159 6.55 -7.10 7.23
N MET A 160 5.49 -6.44 7.70
CA MET A 160 5.47 -5.83 9.03
C MET A 160 5.60 -6.88 10.13
N GLU A 161 4.88 -8.00 10.02
CA GLU A 161 5.02 -9.11 10.96
C GLU A 161 6.43 -9.70 10.97
N GLU A 162 7.07 -9.88 9.80
CA GLU A 162 8.46 -10.33 9.71
C GLU A 162 9.42 -9.39 10.44
N LEU A 163 9.33 -8.09 10.16
CA LEU A 163 10.16 -7.08 10.81
C LEU A 163 9.92 -7.03 12.32
N MET A 164 8.69 -7.25 12.78
CA MET A 164 8.38 -7.36 14.19
C MET A 164 9.02 -8.58 14.85
N ARG A 165 9.05 -9.74 14.17
CA ARG A 165 9.77 -10.93 14.64
C ARG A 165 11.28 -10.69 14.68
N GLU A 166 11.85 -10.09 13.63
CA GLU A 166 13.28 -9.72 13.57
C GLU A 166 13.64 -8.78 14.73
N ARG A 167 12.82 -7.76 14.99
CA ARG A 167 13.01 -6.85 16.13
C ARG A 167 13.03 -7.58 17.46
N GLN A 168 12.12 -8.53 17.68
CA GLN A 168 12.09 -9.32 18.92
C GLN A 168 13.38 -10.12 19.12
N VAL A 169 13.93 -10.70 18.05
CA VAL A 169 15.21 -11.42 18.11
C VAL A 169 16.35 -10.48 18.45
N CYS A 170 16.41 -9.30 17.83
CA CYS A 170 17.42 -8.29 18.14
C CYS A 170 17.33 -7.80 19.60
N ASP A 171 16.13 -7.53 20.11
CA ASP A 171 15.91 -7.12 21.49
C ASP A 171 16.37 -8.20 22.48
N PHE A 172 16.13 -9.48 22.17
CA PHE A 172 16.62 -10.60 22.97
C PHE A 172 18.15 -10.67 22.95
N GLN A 173 18.77 -10.58 21.79
CA GLN A 173 20.23 -10.59 21.65
C GLN A 173 20.89 -9.42 22.39
N LEU A 174 20.29 -8.22 22.32
CA LEU A 174 20.78 -7.05 23.03
C LEU A 174 20.78 -7.26 24.55
N LYS A 175 19.67 -7.78 25.11
CA LYS A 175 19.57 -8.10 26.54
C LYS A 175 20.60 -9.15 26.97
N GLN A 176 20.82 -10.16 26.13
CA GLN A 176 21.81 -11.18 26.39
C GLN A 176 23.23 -10.58 26.43
N GLN A 177 23.57 -9.73 25.46
CA GLN A 177 24.86 -9.06 25.42
C GLN A 177 25.07 -8.12 26.62
N GLN A 178 24.04 -7.38 27.02
CA GLN A 178 24.08 -6.53 28.23
C GLN A 178 24.36 -7.36 29.48
N ALA A 179 23.64 -8.47 29.68
CA ALA A 179 23.87 -9.35 30.83
C ALA A 179 25.28 -9.96 30.84
N ASP A 180 25.80 -10.37 29.68
CA ASP A 180 27.16 -10.89 29.57
C ASP A 180 28.23 -9.82 29.80
N GLN A 181 27.96 -8.58 29.38
CA GLN A 181 28.82 -7.44 29.67
C GLN A 181 28.85 -7.13 31.16
N GLU A 182 27.70 -7.05 31.83
CA GLU A 182 27.60 -6.84 33.28
C GLU A 182 28.38 -7.91 34.06
N ARG A 183 28.29 -9.18 33.65
CA ARG A 183 29.07 -10.28 34.24
C ARG A 183 30.58 -10.08 34.07
N LYS A 184 31.02 -9.64 32.89
CA LYS A 184 32.45 -9.36 32.62
C LYS A 184 32.93 -8.17 33.44
N GLU A 185 32.13 -7.12 33.55
CA GLU A 185 32.45 -5.93 34.36
C GLU A 185 32.54 -6.28 35.85
N ALA A 186 31.64 -7.14 36.36
CA ALA A 186 31.73 -7.64 37.73
C ALA A 186 33.02 -8.42 37.98
N LYS A 187 33.37 -9.35 37.09
CA LYS A 187 34.64 -10.12 37.17
C LYS A 187 35.87 -9.23 37.09
N LEU A 188 35.84 -8.20 36.24
CA LEU A 188 36.93 -7.23 36.12
C LEU A 188 37.09 -6.42 37.41
N ARG A 189 35.98 -6.01 38.04
CA ARG A 189 35.99 -5.33 39.34
C ARG A 189 36.64 -6.19 40.41
N GLU A 190 36.18 -7.44 40.56
CA GLU A 190 36.72 -8.39 41.54
C GLU A 190 38.22 -8.64 41.32
N ALA A 191 38.65 -8.82 40.07
CA ALA A 191 40.07 -9.00 39.74
C ALA A 191 40.89 -7.75 40.10
N ASN A 192 40.38 -6.55 39.82
CA ASN A 192 41.04 -5.29 40.17
C ASN A 192 41.15 -5.10 41.69
N GLU A 193 40.10 -5.44 42.45
CA GLU A 193 40.12 -5.42 43.91
C GLU A 193 41.19 -6.38 44.45
N ARG A 194 41.25 -7.61 43.92
CA ARG A 194 42.30 -8.57 44.28
C ARG A 194 43.70 -8.04 43.98
N VAL A 195 43.91 -7.45 42.80
CA VAL A 195 45.20 -6.83 42.45
C VAL A 195 45.56 -5.71 43.41
N LYS A 196 44.59 -4.87 43.78
CA LYS A 196 44.79 -3.78 44.74
C LYS A 196 45.23 -4.32 46.10
N VAL A 197 44.52 -5.30 46.65
CA VAL A 197 44.87 -5.94 47.94
C VAL A 197 46.27 -6.56 47.89
N LEU A 198 46.61 -7.26 46.80
CA LEU A 198 47.93 -7.86 46.64
C LEU A 198 49.03 -6.80 46.57
N ARG A 199 48.82 -5.69 45.86
CA ARG A 199 49.78 -4.57 45.81
C ARG A 199 49.99 -3.96 47.19
N GLU A 200 48.90 -3.64 47.90
CA GLU A 200 48.96 -3.11 49.26
C GLU A 200 49.69 -4.07 50.22
N THR A 201 49.43 -5.37 50.10
CA THR A 201 50.11 -6.40 50.91
C THR A 201 51.61 -6.46 50.61
N ILE A 202 52.01 -6.43 49.33
CA ILE A 202 53.42 -6.41 48.92
C ILE A 202 54.11 -5.15 49.43
N GLU A 203 53.49 -3.98 49.31
CA GLU A 203 54.04 -2.71 49.80
C GLU A 203 54.24 -2.74 51.32
N ASN A 204 53.27 -3.26 52.07
CA ASN A 204 53.38 -3.42 53.53
C ASN A 204 54.55 -4.33 53.91
N ILE A 205 54.63 -5.54 53.32
CA ILE A 205 55.73 -6.48 53.55
C ILE A 205 57.08 -5.85 53.18
N THR A 206 57.14 -5.12 52.06
CA THR A 206 58.38 -4.46 51.61
C THR A 206 58.83 -3.38 52.60
N ASN A 207 57.89 -2.56 53.11
CA ASN A 207 58.20 -1.52 54.09
C ASN A 207 58.65 -2.11 55.44
N GLU A 208 57.95 -3.15 55.92
CA GLU A 208 58.30 -3.86 57.14
C GLU A 208 59.69 -4.51 57.03
N THR A 209 59.94 -5.26 55.95
CA THR A 209 61.23 -5.91 55.70
C THR A 209 62.37 -4.91 55.52
N LEU A 210 62.15 -3.78 54.83
CA LEU A 210 63.14 -2.72 54.70
C LEU A 210 63.50 -2.11 56.06
N SER A 211 62.50 -1.85 56.91
CA SER A 211 62.73 -1.32 58.26
C SER A 211 63.52 -2.30 59.14
N ALA A 212 63.19 -3.60 59.07
CA ALA A 212 63.89 -4.66 59.77
C ALA A 212 65.33 -4.83 59.27
N HIS A 213 65.54 -4.80 57.95
CA HIS A 213 66.86 -4.85 57.34
C HIS A 213 67.73 -3.65 57.76
N MET A 214 67.18 -2.43 57.77
CA MET A 214 67.88 -1.24 58.26
C MET A 214 68.26 -1.36 59.76
N LEU A 215 67.38 -1.90 60.59
CA LEU A 215 67.68 -2.17 62.00
C LEU A 215 68.78 -3.21 62.16
N LEU A 216 68.70 -4.32 61.42
CA LEU A 216 69.67 -5.41 61.47
C LEU A 216 71.07 -4.92 61.06
N LYS A 217 71.16 -4.12 60.00
CA LYS A 217 72.42 -3.50 59.55
C LYS A 217 73.04 -2.57 60.59
N LYS A 218 72.23 -1.88 61.41
CA LYS A 218 72.72 -1.09 62.55
C LYS A 218 73.29 -1.94 63.67
N LEU A 219 72.68 -3.10 63.94
CA LEU A 219 73.08 -3.99 65.03
C LEU A 219 74.28 -4.87 64.66
N ILE A 220 74.35 -5.36 63.42
CA ILE A 220 75.40 -6.28 62.94
C ILE A 220 75.85 -5.84 61.53
N PRO A 221 76.78 -4.87 61.43
CA PRO A 221 77.14 -4.26 60.14
C PRO A 221 77.78 -5.20 59.12
N ASN A 222 78.41 -6.29 59.57
CA ASN A 222 79.09 -7.27 58.72
C ASN A 222 78.16 -8.38 58.20
N LEU A 223 76.91 -8.43 58.65
CA LEU A 223 75.94 -9.45 58.22
C LEU A 223 75.37 -9.09 56.85
N HIS A 224 75.74 -9.87 55.83
CA HIS A 224 75.25 -9.71 54.45
C HIS A 224 74.04 -10.63 54.24
N VAL A 225 72.85 -10.12 54.53
CA VAL A 225 71.59 -10.88 54.51
C VAL A 225 71.25 -11.40 53.11
N ASP A 226 71.64 -10.68 52.07
CA ASP A 226 71.36 -11.02 50.66
C ASP A 226 71.95 -12.38 50.24
N ASN A 227 72.97 -12.88 50.94
CA ASN A 227 73.57 -14.20 50.68
C ASN A 227 72.69 -15.38 51.14
N TYR A 228 71.60 -15.11 51.88
CA TYR A 228 70.74 -16.13 52.50
C TYR A 228 69.29 -16.10 52.03
N VAL A 229 68.95 -15.16 51.14
CA VAL A 229 67.61 -15.03 50.55
C VAL A 229 67.71 -15.46 49.09
N SER A 230 67.42 -16.73 48.82
CA SER A 230 67.27 -17.29 47.46
C SER A 230 65.95 -18.03 47.36
#